data_AF-A0A5E4JTV5-F1
#
_entry.id   AF-A0A5E4JTV5-F1
#
_cell.length_a   1.000
_cell.length_b   1.000
_cell.length_c   1.000
_cell.angle_alpha   90.00
_cell.angle_beta   90.00
_cell.angle_gamma   90.00
#
_symmetry.space_group_name_H-M   'P 1'
#
loop_
_entity.id
_entity.type
_entity.pdbx_description
1 polymer ?
#
loop_
_entity_poly.entity_id
_entity_poly.type
_entity_poly.pdbx_seq_one_letter_code
_entity_poly.pdbx_strand_id
1 'polypeptide(L)'
;MLEEKVNWLITLRCNENCSYCFRPGSVEEYQDKILFAKKIADAKLKKVTISGGEPTIIEDLPEILKILHDSGAYVSLHTNGRLLTPKLVESFGKFIDDVAIPVDSVYPEVQRELRPKGSVEIFDRAHDLLLSSGINVGVHTVVTPLNIRKLNSLYNHVNKKDFKYWKFYQEENAASKFGDSSCDVESFLSDFVLTWRNMKRRLNDPRVSFVASHNRMPYVFLKPNGEISYVAWFEEKMHSFGNLARGDLRKFYGEIEKHIGSQNDADKFFEGRWSLPLWVRLSGIETDPELSKMQLDGLTKSERRKFWRLAHAYEEVGE
;
A
#
# COMPACT_ATOMS: atom_id res chain seq x y z
N MET A 1 -6.36 10.59 16.15
CA MET A 1 -5.08 11.34 16.10
C MET A 1 -4.28 10.84 14.92
N LEU A 2 -3.63 11.73 14.18
CA LEU A 2 -2.76 11.34 13.07
C LEU A 2 -1.58 10.55 13.66
N GLU A 3 -1.29 9.37 13.10
CA GLU A 3 -0.09 8.65 13.54
C GLU A 3 1.15 9.48 13.19
N GLU A 4 2.10 9.59 14.13
CA GLU A 4 3.36 10.31 13.97
C GLU A 4 4.32 9.53 13.04
N LYS A 5 3.90 9.32 11.78
CA LYS A 5 4.60 8.52 10.76
C LYS A 5 4.61 9.21 9.39
N VAL A 6 5.78 9.22 8.73
CA VAL A 6 5.92 9.75 7.37
C VAL A 6 6.44 8.70 6.39
N ASN A 7 5.91 8.71 5.16
CA ASN A 7 6.42 7.93 4.03
C ASN A 7 7.19 8.88 3.12
N TRP A 8 8.50 8.82 3.17
CA TRP A 8 9.36 9.65 2.34
C TRP A 8 9.68 8.94 1.04
N LEU A 9 9.11 9.43 -0.05
CA LEU A 9 9.53 9.10 -1.41
C LEU A 9 10.84 9.87 -1.65
N ILE A 10 11.98 9.20 -1.48
CA ILE A 10 13.29 9.85 -1.54
C ILE A 10 13.69 10.27 -2.96
N THR A 11 13.18 9.56 -3.97
CA THR A 11 13.44 9.80 -5.40
C THR A 11 12.30 9.23 -6.24
N LEU A 12 12.12 9.70 -7.47
CA LEU A 12 11.28 9.07 -8.50
C LEU A 12 12.06 8.15 -9.44
N ARG A 13 13.40 8.21 -9.39
CA ARG A 13 14.28 7.33 -10.16
C ARG A 13 14.14 5.90 -9.65
N CYS A 14 13.99 4.97 -10.58
CA CYS A 14 13.87 3.54 -10.29
C CYS A 14 14.59 2.76 -11.39
N ASN A 15 15.21 1.64 -11.02
CA ASN A 15 15.79 0.68 -11.97
C ASN A 15 14.74 -0.32 -12.53
N GLU A 16 13.46 -0.15 -12.19
CA GLU A 16 12.29 -0.90 -12.68
C GLU A 16 11.18 0.01 -13.24
N ASN A 17 10.19 -0.59 -13.91
CA ASN A 17 9.03 0.05 -14.54
C ASN A 17 7.75 -0.79 -14.36
N CYS A 18 7.41 -1.13 -13.11
CA CYS A 18 6.27 -1.99 -12.78
C CYS A 18 4.94 -1.49 -13.38
N SER A 19 4.09 -2.40 -13.87
CA SER A 19 2.83 -2.06 -14.55
C SER A 19 1.80 -1.36 -13.64
N TYR A 20 1.83 -1.65 -12.34
CA TYR A 20 0.96 -1.03 -11.34
C TYR A 20 1.61 0.17 -10.63
N CYS A 21 2.82 0.60 -11.03
CA CYS A 21 3.55 1.64 -10.30
C CYS A 21 2.69 2.89 -10.05
N PHE A 22 2.58 3.32 -8.79
CA PHE A 22 1.84 4.52 -8.39
C PHE A 22 2.73 5.76 -8.33
N ARG A 23 3.96 5.68 -8.84
CA ARG A 23 4.92 6.79 -8.91
C ARG A 23 4.21 8.05 -9.41
N PRO A 24 4.33 9.20 -8.70
CA PRO A 24 3.89 10.48 -9.22
C PRO A 24 4.52 10.78 -10.59
N GLY A 25 3.89 11.64 -11.40
CA GLY A 25 4.49 12.14 -12.64
C GLY A 25 5.86 12.80 -12.41
N SER A 26 6.52 13.26 -13.48
CA SER A 26 7.83 13.91 -13.38
C SER A 26 7.76 15.17 -12.52
N VAL A 27 8.59 15.23 -11.48
CA VAL A 27 8.84 16.44 -10.69
C VAL A 27 10.34 16.68 -10.60
N GLU A 28 10.75 17.93 -10.45
CA GLU A 28 12.13 18.27 -10.14
C GLU A 28 12.46 17.82 -8.71
N GLU A 29 13.41 16.90 -8.57
CA GLU A 29 13.79 16.37 -7.26
C GLU A 29 14.64 17.38 -6.50
N TYR A 30 14.38 17.49 -5.19
CA TYR A 30 15.25 18.22 -4.30
C TYR A 30 16.59 17.49 -4.18
N GLN A 31 17.67 18.21 -4.44
CA GLN A 31 19.01 17.62 -4.53
C GLN A 31 19.54 17.22 -3.15
N ASP A 32 19.43 18.10 -2.16
CA ASP A 32 19.97 17.89 -0.82
C ASP A 32 19.03 17.04 0.05
N LYS A 33 19.16 15.72 -0.10
CA LYS A 33 18.40 14.71 0.66
C LYS A 33 18.83 14.66 2.12
N ILE A 34 20.08 15.01 2.42
CA ILE A 34 20.59 15.08 3.80
C ILE A 34 19.86 16.17 4.59
N LEU A 35 19.59 17.34 3.99
CA LEU A 35 18.79 18.37 4.61
C LEU A 35 17.38 17.88 4.95
N PHE A 36 16.73 17.13 4.05
CA PHE A 36 15.42 16.55 4.34
C PHE A 36 15.48 15.51 5.45
N ALA A 37 16.50 14.65 5.48
CA ALA A 37 16.70 13.69 6.57
C ALA A 37 16.80 14.40 7.93
N LYS A 38 17.58 15.49 8.01
CA LYS A 38 17.71 16.32 9.22
C LYS A 38 16.36 16.93 9.63
N LYS A 39 15.64 17.55 8.69
CA LYS A 39 14.32 18.15 8.97
C LYS A 39 13.27 17.12 9.40
N ILE A 40 13.32 15.89 8.88
CA ILE A 40 12.45 14.80 9.32
C ILE A 40 12.84 14.35 10.74
N ALA A 41 14.13 14.20 11.02
CA ALA A 41 14.66 13.85 12.33
C ALA A 41 14.30 14.89 13.41
N ASP A 42 14.31 16.19 13.07
CA ASP A 42 13.93 17.29 13.96
C ASP A 42 12.45 17.24 14.36
N ALA A 43 11.59 16.64 13.52
CA ALA A 43 10.16 16.51 13.79
C ALA A 43 9.81 15.43 14.83
N LYS A 44 10.80 14.62 15.26
CA LYS A 44 10.67 13.57 16.29
C LYS A 44 9.48 12.64 16.05
N LEU A 45 9.33 12.19 14.81
CA LEU A 45 8.29 11.24 14.43
C LEU A 45 8.59 9.85 15.01
N LYS A 46 7.55 9.08 15.30
CA LYS A 46 7.67 7.70 15.78
C LYS A 46 8.18 6.75 14.71
N LYS A 47 7.79 6.98 13.45
CA LYS A 47 8.18 6.12 12.32
C LYS A 47 8.49 6.90 11.06
N VAL A 48 9.59 6.54 10.41
CA VAL A 48 9.94 7.03 9.07
C VAL A 48 10.08 5.83 8.14
N THR A 49 9.33 5.87 7.04
CA THR A 49 9.43 4.85 5.99
C THR A 49 10.06 5.48 4.76
N ILE A 50 11.25 5.02 4.38
CA ILE A 50 11.91 5.43 3.13
C ILE A 50 11.43 4.53 2.01
N SER A 51 10.91 5.15 0.96
CA SER A 51 10.42 4.51 -0.27
C SER A 51 10.70 5.44 -1.46
N GLY A 52 10.01 5.28 -2.58
CA GLY A 52 10.17 6.10 -3.78
C GLY A 52 10.14 5.26 -5.04
N GLY A 53 10.90 5.67 -6.05
CA GLY A 53 11.29 4.79 -7.13
C GLY A 53 12.10 3.61 -6.56
N GLU A 54 13.41 3.75 -6.44
CA GLU A 54 14.25 2.75 -5.75
C GLU A 54 15.25 3.45 -4.82
N PRO A 55 15.07 3.40 -3.49
CA PRO A 55 15.99 4.05 -2.55
C PRO A 55 17.43 3.58 -2.65
N THR A 56 17.69 2.31 -2.99
CA THR A 56 19.06 1.75 -2.99
C THR A 56 19.97 2.31 -4.10
N ILE A 57 19.45 3.16 -5.00
CA ILE A 57 20.27 3.92 -5.96
C ILE A 57 20.80 5.25 -5.39
N ILE A 58 20.34 5.65 -4.21
CA ILE A 58 20.78 6.89 -3.57
C ILE A 58 22.10 6.63 -2.84
N GLU A 59 23.16 7.30 -3.27
CA GLU A 59 24.51 7.12 -2.74
C GLU A 59 24.56 7.43 -1.23
N ASP A 60 23.88 8.49 -0.80
CA ASP A 60 23.84 8.93 0.60
C ASP A 60 22.86 8.13 1.49
N LEU A 61 22.24 7.05 0.98
CA LEU A 61 21.22 6.29 1.73
C LEU A 61 21.70 5.85 3.14
N PRO A 62 22.94 5.34 3.34
CA PRO A 62 23.40 4.97 4.68
C PRO A 62 23.46 6.15 5.67
N GLU A 63 23.90 7.32 5.22
CA GLU A 63 23.96 8.53 6.06
C GLU A 63 22.56 9.02 6.40
N ILE A 64 21.65 9.00 5.42
CA ILE A 64 20.24 9.35 5.62
C ILE A 64 19.59 8.44 6.66
N LEU A 65 19.78 7.12 6.54
CA LEU A 65 19.23 6.15 7.50
C LEU A 65 19.81 6.36 8.89
N LYS A 66 21.12 6.65 9.00
CA LYS A 66 21.76 7.00 10.28
C LYS A 66 21.12 8.22 10.94
N ILE A 67 20.91 9.32 10.19
CA ILE A 67 20.30 10.55 10.73
C ILE A 67 18.91 10.26 11.30
N LEU A 68 18.10 9.47 10.60
CA LEU A 68 16.75 9.12 11.03
C LEU A 68 16.77 8.17 12.24
N HIS A 69 17.67 7.19 12.26
CA HIS A 69 17.84 6.28 13.39
C HIS A 69 18.27 7.02 14.66
N ASP A 70 19.29 7.88 14.55
CA ASP A 70 19.80 8.69 15.68
C ASP A 70 18.74 9.66 16.24
N SER A 71 17.67 9.94 15.48
CA SER A 71 16.56 10.75 15.95
C SER A 71 15.65 10.03 16.96
N GLY A 72 15.77 8.70 17.07
CA GLY A 72 14.91 7.83 17.87
C GLY A 72 13.68 7.29 17.14
N ALA A 73 13.57 7.53 15.82
CA ALA A 73 12.47 7.03 15.01
C ALA A 73 12.67 5.55 14.67
N TYR A 74 11.55 4.83 14.55
CA TYR A 74 11.53 3.54 13.90
C TYR A 74 11.74 3.73 12.38
N VAL A 75 12.79 3.16 11.80
CA VAL A 75 13.19 3.33 10.40
C VAL A 75 12.86 2.07 9.59
N SER A 76 12.05 2.23 8.54
CA SER A 76 11.70 1.15 7.61
C SER A 76 12.12 1.54 6.18
N LEU A 77 12.69 0.59 5.43
CA LEU A 77 13.09 0.78 4.03
C LEU A 77 12.26 -0.12 3.12
N HIS A 78 11.66 0.46 2.10
CA HIS A 78 11.02 -0.28 1.03
C HIS A 78 11.94 -0.28 -0.20
N THR A 79 12.34 -1.45 -0.67
CA THR A 79 13.24 -1.61 -1.83
C THR A 79 12.77 -2.79 -2.69
N ASN A 80 13.00 -2.74 -3.99
CA ASN A 80 12.80 -3.89 -4.88
C ASN A 80 13.84 -5.01 -4.67
N GLY A 81 14.86 -4.78 -3.83
CA GLY A 81 15.83 -5.79 -3.41
C GLY A 81 16.93 -6.10 -4.43
N ARG A 82 16.86 -5.57 -5.66
CA ARG A 82 17.78 -5.96 -6.75
C ARG A 82 19.22 -5.55 -6.51
N LEU A 83 19.44 -4.37 -5.94
CA LEU A 83 20.78 -3.83 -5.70
C LEU A 83 21.33 -4.21 -4.31
N LEU A 84 20.57 -4.96 -3.51
CA LEU A 84 21.07 -5.42 -2.21
C LEU A 84 22.27 -6.34 -2.42
N THR A 85 23.36 -6.00 -1.76
CA THR A 85 24.60 -6.77 -1.67
C THR A 85 25.02 -6.84 -0.20
N PRO A 86 25.84 -7.80 0.23
CA PRO A 86 26.33 -7.86 1.61
C PRO A 86 26.94 -6.53 2.07
N LYS A 87 27.80 -5.92 1.24
CA LYS A 87 28.42 -4.62 1.52
C LYS A 87 27.41 -3.49 1.71
N LEU A 88 26.36 -3.45 0.88
CA LEU A 88 25.32 -2.42 0.99
C LEU A 88 24.47 -2.65 2.25
N VAL A 89 24.09 -3.90 2.54
CA VAL A 89 23.32 -4.21 3.75
C VAL A 89 24.12 -3.92 5.01
N GLU A 90 25.42 -4.24 5.03
CA GLU A 90 26.32 -3.91 6.14
C GLU A 90 26.41 -2.39 6.39
N SER A 91 26.39 -1.57 5.33
CA SER A 91 26.54 -0.12 5.47
C SER A 91 25.34 0.56 6.14
N PHE A 92 24.14 -0.03 6.05
CA PHE A 92 22.93 0.55 6.66
C PHE A 92 22.25 -0.32 7.73
N GLY A 93 22.60 -1.60 7.85
CA GLY A 93 21.83 -2.60 8.61
C GLY A 93 21.64 -2.28 10.08
N LYS A 94 22.58 -1.55 10.70
CA LYS A 94 22.48 -1.10 12.11
C LYS A 94 21.60 0.13 12.32
N PHE A 95 21.14 0.78 11.26
CA PHE A 95 20.32 1.99 11.29
C PHE A 95 18.87 1.74 10.86
N ILE A 96 18.46 0.48 10.75
CA ILE A 96 17.17 0.11 10.21
C ILE A 96 16.47 -0.94 11.07
N ASP A 97 15.16 -0.80 11.25
CA ASP A 97 14.36 -1.71 12.04
C ASP A 97 13.69 -2.81 11.20
N ASP A 98 13.28 -2.49 9.97
CA ASP A 98 12.82 -3.47 8.99
C ASP A 98 13.06 -3.04 7.53
N VAL A 99 13.19 -4.04 6.66
CA VAL A 99 13.24 -3.85 5.20
C VAL A 99 12.07 -4.60 4.58
N ALA A 100 11.23 -3.90 3.82
CA ALA A 100 10.16 -4.50 3.05
C ALA A 100 10.61 -4.75 1.60
N ILE A 101 10.50 -6.00 1.15
CA ILE A 101 10.79 -6.41 -0.22
C ILE A 101 9.52 -6.94 -0.90
N PRO A 102 9.32 -6.65 -2.19
CA PRO A 102 8.12 -7.09 -2.89
C PRO A 102 8.25 -8.47 -3.51
N VAL A 103 7.14 -9.20 -3.56
CA VAL A 103 6.95 -10.37 -4.42
C VAL A 103 5.48 -10.48 -4.78
N ASP A 104 5.17 -10.57 -6.08
CA ASP A 104 3.79 -10.46 -6.56
C ASP A 104 3.27 -11.77 -7.15
N SER A 105 4.17 -12.68 -7.54
CA SER A 105 3.85 -14.01 -8.02
C SER A 105 5.07 -14.94 -7.98
N VAL A 106 4.84 -16.23 -7.72
CA VAL A 106 5.83 -17.30 -7.93
C VAL A 106 5.88 -17.77 -9.39
N TYR A 107 4.91 -17.35 -10.19
CA TYR A 107 4.83 -17.67 -11.61
C TYR A 107 5.64 -16.63 -12.40
N PRO A 108 6.74 -17.02 -13.06
CA PRO A 108 7.67 -16.07 -13.67
C PRO A 108 7.03 -15.16 -14.72
N GLU A 109 6.04 -15.65 -15.47
CA GLU A 109 5.32 -14.87 -16.47
C GLU A 109 4.48 -13.75 -15.83
N VAL A 110 3.77 -14.05 -14.74
CA VAL A 110 2.99 -13.04 -14.02
C VAL A 110 3.91 -12.06 -13.29
N GLN A 111 4.99 -12.57 -12.69
CA GLN A 111 5.98 -11.74 -12.00
C GLN A 111 6.67 -10.77 -12.97
N ARG A 112 7.03 -11.21 -14.19
CA ARG A 112 7.61 -10.33 -15.21
C ARG A 112 6.61 -9.33 -15.78
N GLU A 113 5.36 -9.72 -15.98
CA GLU A 113 4.31 -8.79 -16.43
C GLU A 113 4.09 -7.66 -15.42
N LEU A 114 4.09 -8.02 -14.14
CA LEU A 114 3.93 -7.10 -13.02
C LEU A 114 5.20 -6.26 -12.76
N ARG A 115 6.36 -6.91 -12.81
CA ARG A 115 7.70 -6.36 -12.59
C ARG A 115 8.66 -6.85 -13.68
N PRO A 116 8.84 -6.11 -14.78
CA PRO A 116 9.63 -6.56 -15.94
C PRO A 116 11.06 -7.02 -15.63
N LYS A 117 11.66 -6.51 -14.55
CA LYS A 117 13.01 -6.89 -14.09
C LYS A 117 13.02 -7.58 -12.72
N GLY A 118 11.85 -7.91 -12.19
CA GLY A 118 11.67 -8.65 -10.95
C GLY A 118 11.61 -10.16 -11.19
N SER A 119 11.82 -10.94 -10.14
CA SER A 119 11.66 -12.39 -10.14
C SER A 119 11.47 -12.89 -8.70
N VAL A 120 10.98 -14.12 -8.53
CA VAL A 120 10.87 -14.72 -7.19
C VAL A 120 12.25 -14.98 -6.58
N GLU A 121 13.26 -15.27 -7.43
CA GLU A 121 14.65 -15.49 -7.01
C GLU A 121 15.30 -14.20 -6.49
N ILE A 122 14.93 -13.04 -7.05
CA ILE A 122 15.36 -11.73 -6.50
C ILE A 122 14.82 -11.56 -5.08
N PHE A 123 13.55 -11.91 -4.86
CA PHE A 123 12.95 -11.90 -3.52
C PHE A 123 13.66 -12.87 -2.59
N ASP A 124 13.84 -14.13 -2.98
CA ASP A 124 14.48 -15.16 -2.15
C ASP A 124 15.91 -14.76 -1.74
N ARG A 125 16.72 -14.28 -2.69
CA ARG A 125 18.08 -13.81 -2.44
C ARG A 125 18.12 -12.59 -1.50
N ALA A 126 17.25 -11.60 -1.74
CA ALA A 126 17.19 -10.40 -0.91
C ALA A 126 16.74 -10.76 0.52
N HIS A 127 15.73 -11.62 0.63
CA HIS A 127 15.21 -12.14 1.88
C HIS A 127 16.29 -12.84 2.71
N ASP A 128 17.00 -13.80 2.11
CA ASP A 128 18.03 -14.58 2.81
C ASP A 128 19.20 -13.70 3.25
N LEU A 129 19.58 -12.72 2.43
CA LEU A 129 20.62 -11.74 2.78
C LEU A 129 20.21 -10.87 3.98
N LEU A 130 18.98 -10.37 3.99
CA LEU A 130 18.47 -9.51 5.07
C LEU A 130 18.35 -10.29 6.39
N LEU A 131 17.76 -11.48 6.35
CA LEU A 131 17.63 -12.33 7.54
C LEU A 131 18.98 -12.74 8.12
N SER A 132 19.92 -13.18 7.27
CA SER A 132 21.27 -13.54 7.74
C SER A 132 22.06 -12.36 8.31
N SER A 133 21.66 -11.13 7.97
CA SER A 133 22.21 -9.89 8.55
C SER A 133 21.47 -9.43 9.82
N GLY A 134 20.51 -10.21 10.34
CA GLY A 134 19.72 -9.88 11.53
C GLY A 134 18.65 -8.80 11.31
N ILE A 135 18.30 -8.50 10.06
CA ILE A 135 17.31 -7.47 9.71
C ILE A 135 15.93 -8.11 9.58
N ASN A 136 14.93 -7.51 10.22
CA ASN A 136 13.54 -7.94 10.06
C ASN A 136 13.05 -7.72 8.62
N VAL A 137 12.44 -8.73 8.03
CA VAL A 137 11.91 -8.64 6.66
C VAL A 137 10.40 -8.46 6.66
N GLY A 138 9.93 -7.41 5.99
CA GLY A 138 8.54 -7.25 5.57
C GLY A 138 8.35 -7.75 4.14
N VAL A 139 7.16 -8.26 3.83
CA VAL A 139 6.81 -8.68 2.47
C VAL A 139 5.66 -7.82 1.96
N HIS A 140 5.77 -7.33 0.72
CA HIS A 140 4.70 -6.58 0.06
C HIS A 140 4.26 -7.27 -1.23
N THR A 141 2.96 -7.35 -1.44
CA THR A 141 2.35 -7.85 -2.68
C THR A 141 1.30 -6.86 -3.13
N VAL A 142 1.40 -6.37 -4.37
CA VAL A 142 0.31 -5.64 -5.01
C VAL A 142 -0.58 -6.66 -5.71
N VAL A 143 -1.81 -6.77 -5.25
CA VAL A 143 -2.82 -7.66 -5.82
C VAL A 143 -3.45 -6.96 -7.02
N THR A 144 -3.40 -7.65 -8.15
CA THR A 144 -3.93 -7.23 -9.44
C THR A 144 -4.80 -8.35 -10.02
N PRO A 145 -5.57 -8.10 -11.10
CA PRO A 145 -6.28 -9.16 -11.81
C PRO A 145 -5.39 -10.32 -12.27
N LEU A 146 -4.10 -10.07 -12.49
CA LEU A 146 -3.15 -11.07 -13.00
C LEU A 146 -2.71 -12.10 -11.94
N ASN A 147 -2.64 -11.69 -10.66
CA ASN A 147 -2.11 -12.53 -9.57
C ASN A 147 -3.14 -12.93 -8.51
N ILE A 148 -4.33 -12.32 -8.46
CA ILE A 148 -5.30 -12.56 -7.37
C ILE A 148 -5.68 -14.04 -7.20
N ARG A 149 -5.84 -14.78 -8.30
CA ARG A 149 -6.15 -16.22 -8.28
C ARG A 149 -4.93 -17.11 -7.95
N LYS A 150 -3.74 -16.52 -7.85
CA LYS A 150 -2.46 -17.20 -7.64
C LYS A 150 -1.86 -16.94 -6.25
N LEU A 151 -2.52 -16.14 -5.41
CA LEU A 151 -2.03 -15.75 -4.08
C LEU A 151 -1.81 -16.95 -3.15
N ASN A 152 -2.57 -18.05 -3.30
CA ASN A 152 -2.35 -19.26 -2.51
C ASN A 152 -0.99 -19.90 -2.78
N SER A 153 -0.57 -19.99 -4.05
CA SER A 153 0.75 -20.52 -4.42
C SER A 153 1.86 -19.61 -3.92
N LEU A 154 1.66 -18.29 -4.02
CA LEU A 154 2.59 -17.30 -3.48
C LEU A 154 2.73 -17.44 -1.97
N TYR A 155 1.62 -17.57 -1.23
CA TYR A 155 1.62 -17.79 0.21
C TYR A 155 2.40 -19.06 0.58
N ASN A 156 2.15 -20.16 -0.10
CA ASN A 156 2.83 -21.43 0.17
C ASN A 156 4.36 -21.36 -0.06
N HIS A 157 4.83 -20.49 -0.96
CA HIS A 157 6.25 -20.24 -1.17
C HIS A 157 6.84 -19.37 -0.05
N VAL A 158 6.26 -18.20 0.18
CA VAL A 158 6.78 -17.22 1.14
C VAL A 158 6.65 -17.68 2.59
N ASN A 159 5.60 -18.45 2.95
CA ASN A 159 5.41 -18.94 4.32
C ASN A 159 6.43 -20.00 4.77
N LYS A 160 7.29 -20.48 3.87
CA LYS A 160 8.45 -21.31 4.23
C LYS A 160 9.60 -20.50 4.81
N LYS A 161 9.51 -19.17 4.74
CA LYS A 161 10.53 -18.21 5.14
C LYS A 161 10.01 -17.38 6.31
N ASP A 162 10.92 -16.91 7.15
CA ASP A 162 10.54 -16.02 8.26
C ASP A 162 10.32 -14.59 7.79
N PHE A 163 9.30 -13.92 8.32
CA PHE A 163 9.00 -12.52 8.01
C PHE A 163 8.23 -11.89 9.18
N LYS A 164 8.46 -10.60 9.39
CA LYS A 164 7.81 -9.81 10.44
C LYS A 164 6.35 -9.50 10.12
N TYR A 165 6.08 -9.15 8.87
CA TYR A 165 4.74 -8.87 8.37
C TYR A 165 4.65 -9.09 6.86
N TRP A 166 3.44 -9.34 6.37
CA TRP A 166 3.14 -9.36 4.95
C TRP A 166 1.88 -8.53 4.67
N LYS A 167 2.01 -7.55 3.77
CA LYS A 167 0.88 -6.72 3.31
C LYS A 167 0.52 -7.02 1.87
N PHE A 168 -0.75 -7.35 1.65
CA PHE A 168 -1.38 -7.42 0.34
C PHE A 168 -2.09 -6.10 0.07
N TYR A 169 -1.62 -5.33 -0.92
CA TYR A 169 -2.20 -4.06 -1.33
C TYR A 169 -3.11 -4.25 -2.53
N GLN A 170 -4.33 -3.73 -2.49
CA GLN A 170 -5.19 -3.67 -3.67
C GLN A 170 -4.61 -2.66 -4.70
N GLU A 171 -4.54 -3.05 -5.97
CA GLU A 171 -4.35 -2.06 -7.05
C GLU A 171 -5.66 -1.29 -7.30
N GLU A 172 -5.66 -0.01 -6.90
CA GLU A 172 -6.84 0.86 -6.96
C GLU A 172 -7.24 1.20 -8.41
N ASN A 173 -6.29 1.19 -9.37
CA ASN A 173 -6.55 1.47 -10.78
C ASN A 173 -6.54 0.20 -11.65
N ALA A 174 -6.94 -0.94 -11.07
CA ALA A 174 -6.84 -2.24 -11.74
C ALA A 174 -7.57 -2.26 -13.10
N ALA A 175 -8.75 -1.64 -13.16
CA ALA A 175 -9.56 -1.52 -14.37
C ALA A 175 -8.82 -0.80 -15.51
N SER A 176 -8.21 0.36 -15.25
CA SER A 176 -7.54 1.14 -16.29
C SER A 176 -6.17 0.59 -16.67
N LYS A 177 -5.47 -0.04 -15.72
CA LYS A 177 -4.11 -0.57 -15.94
C LYS A 177 -4.07 -1.99 -16.50
N PHE A 178 -5.09 -2.81 -16.22
CA PHE A 178 -5.11 -4.24 -16.52
C PHE A 178 -6.42 -4.73 -17.17
N GLY A 179 -7.44 -3.87 -17.28
CA GLY A 179 -8.76 -4.25 -17.72
C GLY A 179 -8.99 -4.09 -19.23
N ASP A 180 -9.52 -5.17 -19.81
CA ASP A 180 -10.54 -5.13 -20.85
C ASP A 180 -11.83 -4.50 -20.27
N SER A 181 -12.68 -3.93 -21.12
CA SER A 181 -13.89 -3.14 -20.85
C SER A 181 -14.94 -3.73 -19.87
N SER A 182 -14.72 -4.93 -19.33
CA SER A 182 -15.62 -5.68 -18.42
C SER A 182 -15.17 -5.74 -16.96
N CYS A 183 -13.97 -5.27 -16.61
CA CYS A 183 -13.51 -5.18 -15.21
C CYS A 183 -13.65 -3.73 -14.70
N ASP A 184 -14.82 -3.38 -14.16
CA ASP A 184 -14.94 -2.16 -13.36
C ASP A 184 -14.19 -2.29 -12.01
N VAL A 185 -13.80 -1.15 -11.42
CA VAL A 185 -13.04 -1.09 -10.15
C VAL A 185 -13.78 -1.82 -9.01
N GLU A 186 -15.10 -1.75 -9.04
CA GLU A 186 -16.02 -2.36 -8.08
C GLU A 186 -15.98 -3.90 -8.10
N SER A 187 -15.92 -4.49 -9.29
CA SER A 187 -15.79 -5.94 -9.49
C SER A 187 -14.45 -6.43 -8.95
N PHE A 188 -13.36 -5.69 -9.19
CA PHE A 188 -12.05 -6.09 -8.67
C PHE A 188 -11.95 -5.95 -7.15
N LEU A 189 -12.53 -4.89 -6.58
CA LEU A 189 -12.61 -4.73 -5.12
C LEU A 189 -13.35 -5.91 -4.47
N SER A 190 -14.45 -6.34 -5.08
CA SER A 190 -15.22 -7.51 -4.62
C SER A 190 -14.37 -8.77 -4.60
N ASP A 191 -13.68 -9.06 -5.71
CA ASP A 191 -12.79 -10.22 -5.81
C ASP A 191 -11.67 -10.16 -4.76
N PHE A 192 -11.08 -8.98 -4.53
CA PHE A 192 -10.05 -8.76 -3.52
C PHE A 192 -10.56 -9.05 -2.11
N VAL A 193 -11.72 -8.51 -1.72
CA VAL A 193 -12.32 -8.71 -0.40
C VAL A 193 -12.69 -10.17 -0.17
N LEU A 194 -13.27 -10.85 -1.16
CA LEU A 194 -13.60 -12.28 -1.06
C LEU A 194 -12.35 -13.14 -0.94
N THR A 195 -11.32 -12.84 -1.72
CA THR A 195 -10.02 -13.54 -1.66
C THR A 195 -9.39 -13.36 -0.29
N TRP A 196 -9.38 -12.13 0.24
CA TRP A 196 -8.92 -11.82 1.58
C TRP A 196 -9.67 -12.63 2.63
N ARG A 197 -11.02 -12.57 2.69
CA ARG A 197 -11.79 -13.28 3.72
C ARG A 197 -11.49 -14.77 3.71
N ASN A 198 -11.41 -15.37 2.53
CA ASN A 198 -11.05 -16.78 2.36
C ASN A 198 -9.63 -17.08 2.85
N MET A 199 -8.65 -16.25 2.49
CA MET A 199 -7.27 -16.39 2.97
C MET A 199 -7.18 -16.18 4.48
N LYS A 200 -7.81 -15.16 5.05
CA LYS A 200 -7.81 -14.89 6.49
C LYS A 200 -8.37 -16.06 7.28
N ARG A 201 -9.51 -16.62 6.86
CA ARG A 201 -10.13 -17.79 7.48
C ARG A 201 -9.24 -19.03 7.41
N ARG A 202 -8.60 -19.26 6.26
CA ARG A 202 -7.78 -20.45 5.99
C ARG A 202 -6.41 -20.39 6.66
N LEU A 203 -5.75 -19.23 6.60
CA LEU A 203 -4.36 -19.05 7.01
C LEU A 203 -4.26 -18.74 8.50
N ASN A 204 -5.19 -17.95 9.03
CA ASN A 204 -5.19 -17.46 10.42
C ASN A 204 -3.81 -16.95 10.89
N ASP A 205 -3.05 -16.34 9.99
CA ASP A 205 -1.69 -15.85 10.25
C ASP A 205 -1.74 -14.36 10.62
N PRO A 206 -1.47 -13.98 11.88
CA PRO A 206 -1.58 -12.60 12.34
C PRO A 206 -0.54 -11.66 11.71
N ARG A 207 0.51 -12.20 11.07
CA ARG A 207 1.52 -11.41 10.37
C ARG A 207 1.03 -10.91 9.02
N VAL A 208 -0.06 -11.48 8.50
CA VAL A 208 -0.61 -11.18 7.18
C VAL A 208 -1.76 -10.17 7.30
N SER A 209 -1.70 -9.11 6.49
CA SER A 209 -2.74 -8.09 6.42
C SER A 209 -3.05 -7.71 4.98
N PHE A 210 -4.26 -7.23 4.76
CA PHE A 210 -4.74 -6.77 3.46
C PHE A 210 -5.11 -5.30 3.58
N VAL A 211 -4.66 -4.50 2.61
CA VAL A 211 -4.82 -3.06 2.54
C VAL A 211 -5.54 -2.74 1.22
N ALA A 212 -6.79 -2.33 1.34
CA ALA A 212 -7.71 -1.91 0.30
C ALA A 212 -8.17 -0.48 0.58
N SER A 213 -8.80 0.16 -0.40
CA SER A 213 -9.28 1.55 -0.26
C SER A 213 -10.13 1.77 1.01
N HIS A 214 -11.00 0.81 1.34
CA HIS A 214 -11.91 0.90 2.49
C HIS A 214 -11.23 0.67 3.85
N ASN A 215 -10.01 0.13 3.90
CA ASN A 215 -9.29 -0.13 5.15
C ASN A 215 -7.82 0.36 5.15
N ARG A 216 -7.51 1.33 4.29
CA ARG A 216 -6.16 1.92 4.15
C ARG A 216 -5.90 3.12 5.06
N MET A 217 -5.00 2.93 6.04
CA MET A 217 -4.46 4.01 6.88
C MET A 217 -4.07 5.29 6.16
N PRO A 218 -4.33 6.47 6.76
CA PRO A 218 -4.02 7.69 6.07
C PRO A 218 -2.51 7.82 6.06
N TYR A 219 -1.97 8.25 4.93
CA TYR A 219 -0.54 8.33 4.74
C TYR A 219 -0.13 9.79 4.56
N VAL A 220 0.81 10.23 5.40
CA VAL A 220 1.60 11.43 5.11
C VAL A 220 2.73 11.02 4.19
N PHE A 221 2.76 11.60 3.00
CA PHE A 221 3.80 11.44 2.01
C PHE A 221 4.66 12.69 1.92
N LEU A 222 5.97 12.51 2.03
CA LEU A 222 6.95 13.51 1.60
C LEU A 222 7.45 13.12 0.21
N LYS A 223 7.14 13.92 -0.81
CA LYS A 223 7.56 13.69 -2.19
C LYS A 223 9.01 14.13 -2.42
N PRO A 224 9.68 13.68 -3.50
CA PRO A 224 11.10 14.02 -3.75
C PRO A 224 11.38 15.52 -3.93
N ASN A 225 10.40 16.30 -4.37
CA ASN A 225 10.49 17.76 -4.49
C ASN A 225 10.27 18.52 -3.15
N GLY A 226 10.05 17.80 -2.06
CA GLY A 226 9.77 18.34 -0.73
C GLY A 226 8.30 18.56 -0.43
N GLU A 227 7.39 18.33 -1.38
CA GLU A 227 5.96 18.49 -1.16
C GLU A 227 5.46 17.50 -0.10
N ILE A 228 4.74 18.00 0.89
CA ILE A 228 4.07 17.20 1.91
C ILE A 228 2.62 17.06 1.48
N SER A 229 2.19 15.81 1.35
CA SER A 229 0.83 15.48 0.95
C SER A 229 0.23 14.46 1.89
N TYR A 230 -1.09 14.52 2.00
CA TYR A 230 -1.88 13.61 2.81
C TYR A 230 -2.97 12.99 1.95
N VAL A 231 -3.16 11.67 2.12
CA VAL A 231 -4.28 10.94 1.54
C VAL A 231 -5.19 10.50 2.68
N ALA A 232 -6.39 11.06 2.73
CA ALA A 232 -7.43 10.59 3.62
C ALA A 232 -7.97 9.23 3.13
N TRP A 233 -8.48 8.42 4.05
CA TRP A 233 -9.06 7.10 3.72
C TRP A 233 -10.28 7.17 2.80
N PHE A 234 -10.98 8.31 2.79
CA PHE A 234 -12.27 8.48 2.13
C PHE A 234 -12.20 9.43 0.92
N GLU A 235 -11.03 9.99 0.60
CA GLU A 235 -10.85 10.93 -0.50
C GLU A 235 -9.97 10.34 -1.59
N GLU A 236 -10.44 10.44 -2.83
CA GLU A 236 -9.64 10.08 -4.02
C GLU A 236 -8.52 11.11 -4.29
N LYS A 237 -8.56 12.27 -3.62
CA LYS A 237 -7.64 13.40 -3.86
C LYS A 237 -6.53 13.46 -2.81
N MET A 238 -5.30 13.53 -3.30
CA MET A 238 -4.15 13.94 -2.50
C MET A 238 -4.23 15.43 -2.18
N HIS A 239 -4.22 15.78 -0.90
CA HIS A 239 -4.14 17.17 -0.46
C HIS A 239 -2.70 17.56 -0.20
N SER A 240 -2.30 18.74 -0.67
CA SER A 240 -0.95 19.29 -0.47
C SER A 240 -0.97 20.26 0.70
N PHE A 241 -0.03 20.11 1.63
CA PHE A 241 0.06 20.90 2.86
C PHE A 241 1.28 21.85 2.87
N GLY A 242 2.16 21.76 1.88
CA GLY A 242 3.30 22.66 1.75
C GLY A 242 4.57 21.94 1.32
N ASN A 243 5.72 22.58 1.55
CA ASN A 243 7.01 22.06 1.11
C ASN A 243 8.07 22.10 2.23
N LEU A 244 8.67 20.95 2.53
CA LEU A 244 9.65 20.77 3.60
C LEU A 244 10.94 21.58 3.37
N ALA A 245 11.29 21.93 2.13
CA ALA A 245 12.45 22.79 1.86
C ALA A 245 12.34 24.15 2.57
N ARG A 246 11.11 24.69 2.70
CA ARG A 246 10.85 26.01 3.29
C ARG A 246 10.10 25.95 4.62
N GLY A 247 9.70 24.76 5.07
CA GLY A 247 8.85 24.58 6.25
C GLY A 247 9.45 23.68 7.32
N ASP A 248 8.59 23.36 8.27
CA ASP A 248 8.84 22.49 9.41
C ASP A 248 7.80 21.36 9.41
N LEU A 249 8.26 20.11 9.46
CA LEU A 249 7.38 18.96 9.32
C LEU A 249 6.36 18.87 10.46
N ARG A 250 6.73 19.25 11.70
CA ARG A 250 5.80 19.20 12.83
C ARG A 250 4.66 20.21 12.68
N LYS A 251 4.94 21.40 12.14
CA LYS A 251 3.90 22.38 11.80
C LYS A 251 2.91 21.82 10.78
N PHE A 252 3.41 21.19 9.71
CA PHE A 252 2.54 20.57 8.71
C PHE A 252 1.67 19.44 9.29
N TYR A 253 2.19 18.64 10.24
CA TYR A 253 1.35 17.67 10.96
C TYR A 253 0.19 18.35 11.70
N GLY A 254 0.44 19.47 12.38
CA GLY A 254 -0.62 20.23 13.04
C GLY A 254 -1.67 20.79 12.07
N GLU A 255 -1.27 21.14 10.84
CA GLU A 255 -2.21 21.57 9.79
C GLU A 255 -3.02 20.40 9.24
N ILE A 256 -2.40 19.24 9.03
CA ILE A 256 -3.10 18.01 8.62
C ILE A 256 -4.11 17.60 9.69
N GLU A 257 -3.73 17.62 10.98
CA GLU A 257 -4.64 17.29 12.08
C GLU A 257 -5.84 18.24 12.16
N LYS A 258 -5.62 19.54 11.94
CA LYS A 258 -6.71 20.53 11.85
C LYS A 258 -7.62 20.25 10.67
N HIS A 259 -7.05 19.90 9.50
CA HIS A 259 -7.82 19.53 8.32
C HIS A 259 -8.69 18.30 8.58
N ILE A 260 -8.10 17.23 9.15
CA ILE A 260 -8.83 16.02 9.53
C ILE A 260 -9.94 16.35 10.55
N GLY A 261 -9.63 17.14 11.58
CA GLY A 261 -10.59 17.54 12.61
C GLY A 261 -11.75 18.39 12.07
N SER A 262 -11.50 19.24 11.07
CA SER A 262 -12.55 20.00 10.37
C SER A 262 -13.42 19.13 9.47
N GLN A 263 -12.88 17.99 9.02
CA GLN A 263 -13.56 16.99 8.20
C GLN A 263 -14.30 15.92 9.04
N ASN A 264 -14.40 16.04 10.36
CA ASN A 264 -15.24 15.16 11.20
C ASN A 264 -16.75 15.23 10.87
N ASP A 265 -17.16 15.99 9.84
CA ASP A 265 -18.37 15.71 9.06
C ASP A 265 -18.29 14.39 8.26
N ALA A 266 -17.22 13.60 8.37
CA ALA A 266 -17.11 12.24 7.85
C ALA A 266 -18.25 11.33 8.35
N ASP A 267 -18.79 11.57 9.55
CA ASP A 267 -20.02 10.91 10.03
C ASP A 267 -21.20 11.15 9.06
N LYS A 268 -21.31 12.33 8.43
CA LYS A 268 -22.30 12.61 7.37
C LYS A 268 -21.99 11.92 6.04
N PHE A 269 -20.71 11.65 5.74
CA PHE A 269 -20.31 10.86 4.57
C PHE A 269 -20.61 9.36 4.77
N PHE A 270 -20.56 8.89 6.02
CA PHE A 270 -20.96 7.53 6.41
C PHE A 270 -22.47 7.32 6.33
N GLU A 271 -23.29 8.29 6.76
CA GLU A 271 -24.76 8.20 6.70
C GLU A 271 -25.30 7.98 5.28
N GLY A 272 -24.66 8.57 4.26
CA GLY A 272 -25.15 8.50 2.87
C GLY A 272 -24.56 7.38 1.99
N ARG A 273 -23.33 6.92 2.24
CA ARG A 273 -22.61 6.05 1.27
C ARG A 273 -22.15 4.69 1.82
N TRP A 274 -22.20 4.46 3.13
CA TRP A 274 -21.65 3.26 3.78
C TRP A 274 -22.54 2.64 4.86
N SER A 275 -23.73 3.20 5.13
CA SER A 275 -24.81 2.56 5.91
C SER A 275 -25.41 1.32 5.24
N LEU A 276 -25.00 1.04 3.99
CA LEU A 276 -25.47 -0.08 3.19
C LEU A 276 -24.41 -1.18 3.04
N PRO A 277 -24.79 -2.46 3.21
CA PRO A 277 -23.94 -3.60 2.91
C PRO A 277 -23.21 -3.47 1.56
N LEU A 278 -21.96 -3.93 1.50
CA LEU A 278 -21.10 -3.78 0.30
C LEU A 278 -21.80 -4.30 -0.98
N TRP A 279 -22.60 -5.36 -0.88
CA TRP A 279 -23.37 -5.91 -2.01
C TRP A 279 -24.51 -5.01 -2.48
N VAL A 280 -25.15 -4.25 -1.59
CA VAL A 280 -26.21 -3.28 -1.93
C VAL A 280 -25.63 -2.18 -2.81
N ARG A 281 -24.43 -1.71 -2.47
CA ARG A 281 -23.76 -0.64 -3.20
C ARG A 281 -23.22 -1.09 -4.56
N LEU A 282 -22.72 -2.32 -4.64
CA LEU A 282 -22.26 -2.96 -5.87
C LEU A 282 -23.40 -3.37 -6.82
N SER A 283 -24.66 -3.30 -6.38
CA SER A 283 -25.83 -3.64 -7.18
C SER A 283 -26.49 -2.45 -7.88
N GLY A 284 -26.07 -1.21 -7.58
CA GLY A 284 -26.67 0.01 -8.10
C GLY A 284 -28.09 0.29 -7.59
N ILE A 285 -28.54 -0.41 -6.54
CA ILE A 285 -29.87 -0.25 -5.95
C ILE A 285 -29.80 0.90 -4.94
N GLU A 286 -30.37 2.05 -5.28
CA GLU A 286 -30.67 3.13 -4.32
C GLU A 286 -31.71 2.61 -3.33
N THR A 287 -31.39 2.60 -2.04
CA THR A 287 -32.26 2.01 -1.02
C THR A 287 -33.34 2.97 -0.54
N ASP A 288 -34.57 2.72 -0.97
CA ASP A 288 -35.72 2.78 -0.07
C ASP A 288 -35.89 1.39 0.58
N PRO A 289 -35.91 1.26 1.91
CA PRO A 289 -36.12 -0.01 2.61
C PRO A 289 -37.38 -0.78 2.17
N GLU A 290 -38.42 -0.08 1.67
CA GLU A 290 -39.65 -0.69 1.15
C GLU A 290 -39.47 -1.33 -0.25
N LEU A 291 -38.43 -0.95 -1.01
CA LEU A 291 -38.18 -1.41 -2.39
C LEU A 291 -37.37 -2.71 -2.50
N SER A 292 -36.88 -3.25 -1.37
CA SER A 292 -36.04 -4.46 -1.30
C SER A 292 -36.68 -5.74 -1.87
N LYS A 293 -38.01 -5.75 -2.11
CA LYS A 293 -38.72 -6.87 -2.76
C LYS A 293 -38.96 -6.73 -4.26
N MET A 294 -38.75 -5.57 -4.88
CA MET A 294 -39.29 -5.28 -6.23
C MET A 294 -38.27 -5.16 -7.38
N GLN A 295 -36.95 -5.31 -7.16
CA GLN A 295 -35.96 -5.00 -8.22
C GLN A 295 -35.12 -6.18 -8.75
N LEU A 296 -35.55 -7.43 -8.58
CA LEU A 296 -34.86 -8.58 -9.21
C LEU A 296 -35.31 -8.87 -10.65
N ASP A 297 -36.49 -8.39 -11.05
CA ASP A 297 -37.10 -8.79 -12.32
C ASP A 297 -36.50 -8.07 -13.54
N GLY A 298 -35.87 -6.90 -13.34
CA GLY A 298 -35.21 -6.12 -14.41
C GLY A 298 -33.75 -6.50 -14.69
N LEU A 299 -33.13 -7.33 -13.85
CA LEU A 299 -31.70 -7.67 -13.98
C LEU A 299 -31.46 -8.75 -15.04
N THR A 300 -30.39 -8.61 -15.81
CA THR A 300 -29.90 -9.65 -16.72
C THR A 300 -29.41 -10.87 -15.92
N LYS A 301 -29.30 -12.03 -16.60
CA LYS A 301 -28.82 -13.28 -15.97
C LYS A 301 -27.39 -13.16 -15.41
N SER A 302 -26.57 -12.27 -15.96
CA SER A 302 -25.21 -11.99 -15.48
C SER A 302 -25.24 -11.18 -14.18
N GLU A 303 -26.04 -10.12 -14.14
CA GLU A 303 -26.22 -9.27 -12.97
C GLU A 303 -26.85 -10.05 -11.81
N ARG A 304 -27.85 -10.91 -12.08
CA ARG A 304 -28.40 -11.81 -11.06
C ARG A 304 -27.34 -12.77 -10.51
N ARG A 305 -26.42 -13.28 -11.34
CA ARG A 305 -25.31 -14.13 -10.86
C ARG A 305 -24.29 -13.35 -10.03
N LYS A 306 -23.98 -12.10 -10.38
CA LYS A 306 -23.11 -11.21 -9.59
C LYS A 306 -23.79 -10.87 -8.26
N PHE A 307 -25.07 -10.53 -8.29
CA PHE A 307 -25.94 -10.33 -7.12
C PHE A 307 -25.93 -11.53 -6.17
N TRP A 308 -26.26 -12.74 -6.67
CA TRP A 308 -26.31 -13.94 -5.84
C TRP A 308 -24.94 -14.33 -5.27
N ARG A 309 -23.84 -14.09 -5.99
CA ARG A 309 -22.48 -14.33 -5.47
C ARG A 309 -22.10 -13.36 -4.35
N LEU A 310 -22.47 -12.10 -4.48
CA LEU A 310 -22.23 -11.06 -3.48
C LEU A 310 -23.13 -11.22 -2.25
N ALA A 311 -24.40 -11.59 -2.46
CA ALA A 311 -25.38 -11.86 -1.41
C ALA A 311 -25.06 -13.14 -0.62
N HIS A 312 -24.72 -14.27 -1.27
CA HIS A 312 -24.29 -15.48 -0.55
C HIS A 312 -23.02 -15.25 0.28
N ALA A 313 -22.09 -14.44 -0.25
CA ALA A 313 -20.89 -14.06 0.48
C ALA A 313 -21.16 -13.10 1.65
N TYR A 314 -22.40 -12.61 1.81
CA TYR A 314 -22.85 -11.78 2.92
C TYR A 314 -23.82 -12.53 3.86
N GLU A 315 -24.60 -13.50 3.36
CA GLU A 315 -25.45 -14.37 4.19
C GLU A 315 -24.64 -15.46 4.92
N GLU A 316 -23.58 -16.00 4.32
CA GLU A 316 -22.64 -16.89 5.03
C GLU A 316 -21.76 -16.15 6.07
N VAL A 317 -21.94 -14.82 6.20
CA VAL A 317 -21.15 -13.94 7.08
C VAL A 317 -21.78 -13.74 8.45
N GLY A 318 -23.05 -14.09 8.67
CA GLY A 318 -23.67 -14.10 10.01
C GLY A 318 -23.24 -12.91 10.90
N GLU A 319 -23.66 -11.71 10.51
CA GLU A 319 -23.90 -10.61 11.47
C GLU A 319 -25.41 -10.43 11.61
#